data_AF-A0A2T7TLJ5-F1
#
_entry.id   AF-A0A2T7TLJ5-F1
#
_cell.length_a   1.000
_cell.length_b   1.000
_cell.length_c   1.000
_cell.angle_alpha   90.00
_cell.angle_beta   90.00
_cell.angle_gamma   90.00
#
_symmetry.space_group_name_H-M   'P 1'
#
loop_
_entity.id
_entity.type
_entity.pdbx_description
1 polymer ?
#
loop_
_entity_poly.entity_id
_entity_poly.type
_entity_poly.pdbx_seq_one_letter_code
_entity_poly.pdbx_strand_id
1 'polypeptide(L)'
;MPGPTLRPKEGEIFHATFTPSKGAHTIHWHGMEPDPRNDGVGHTSFEIGETYTYQWQAELGRPGDPNYGAAGTYFYHCHVNTVLHAQMGMFGALVVDPTVHPDYPVSPGARRAFVDGPEYDIATECILVPYSVDARWHEMDHAAGLSGEDVGLNRFEPKHFYLLGGNLADPGDTDDRVWSLSTIQANVVPGERKPTLLRILNANYLPNRMYFTDAEGNPAQIAEIIAHDGRPFRDTSVPGVPSPPCSAAGYPLLTSLLSFGAAERYDVMLTPPSAGRYELRVEWEDWITGEILAKRTVPIIAT
;
A
#
# COMPACT_ATOMS: atom_id res chain seq x y z
N MET A 1 -10.40 10.11 -8.77
CA MET A 1 -10.31 8.67 -8.43
C MET A 1 -8.90 8.21 -8.69
N PRO A 2 -8.30 7.35 -7.83
CA PRO A 2 -6.98 6.80 -8.11
C PRO A 2 -6.96 6.02 -9.42
N GLY A 3 -5.76 5.88 -9.99
CA GLY A 3 -5.50 5.01 -11.13
C GLY A 3 -5.67 3.52 -10.78
N PRO A 4 -5.64 2.65 -11.81
CA PRO A 4 -5.79 1.21 -11.63
C PRO A 4 -4.70 0.62 -10.73
N THR A 5 -4.99 -0.51 -10.09
CA THR A 5 -3.94 -1.29 -9.43
C THR A 5 -3.09 -1.98 -10.50
N LEU A 6 -1.80 -1.69 -10.52
CA LEU A 6 -0.83 -2.38 -11.38
C LEU A 6 -0.24 -3.56 -10.62
N ARG A 7 -0.15 -4.73 -11.26
CA ARG A 7 0.30 -5.96 -10.61
C ARG A 7 1.32 -6.76 -11.41
N PRO A 8 2.56 -6.26 -11.58
CA PRO A 8 3.63 -7.03 -12.20
C PRO A 8 4.17 -8.14 -11.28
N LYS A 9 5.00 -9.00 -11.85
CA LYS A 9 5.66 -10.09 -11.14
C LYS A 9 7.17 -9.91 -11.15
N GLU A 10 7.84 -10.31 -10.07
CA GLU A 10 9.31 -10.29 -9.98
C GLU A 10 9.95 -11.02 -11.17
N GLY A 11 11.00 -10.43 -11.74
CA GLY A 11 11.75 -10.98 -12.86
C GLY A 11 11.08 -10.80 -14.23
N GLU A 12 9.88 -10.22 -14.32
CA GLU A 12 9.26 -9.87 -15.61
C GLU A 12 9.58 -8.42 -16.00
N ILE A 13 9.78 -8.17 -17.30
CA ILE A 13 9.91 -6.79 -17.82
C ILE A 13 8.52 -6.19 -17.89
N PHE A 14 8.29 -5.16 -17.09
CA PHE A 14 7.08 -4.39 -17.07
C PHE A 14 7.18 -3.20 -18.03
N HIS A 15 6.10 -2.99 -18.81
CA HIS A 15 5.95 -1.84 -19.69
C HIS A 15 4.72 -1.03 -19.28
N ALA A 16 4.88 0.27 -19.08
CA ALA A 16 3.77 1.20 -18.92
C ALA A 16 3.88 2.36 -19.90
N THR A 17 2.97 2.39 -20.86
CA THR A 17 2.84 3.51 -21.79
C THR A 17 1.90 4.55 -21.20
N PHE A 18 2.41 5.78 -21.08
CA PHE A 18 1.71 6.90 -20.49
C PHE A 18 1.61 8.06 -21.48
N THR A 19 0.43 8.65 -21.55
CA THR A 19 0.15 9.88 -22.31
C THR A 19 -0.70 10.79 -21.41
N PRO A 20 -0.22 11.97 -20.99
CA PRO A 20 -1.02 12.89 -20.19
C PRO A 20 -2.10 13.54 -21.06
N SER A 21 -3.26 13.79 -20.46
CA SER A 21 -4.37 14.50 -21.11
C SER A 21 -4.40 16.01 -20.81
N LYS A 22 -3.65 16.45 -19.80
CA LYS A 22 -3.55 17.87 -19.39
C LYS A 22 -2.16 18.14 -18.82
N GLY A 23 -1.43 19.08 -19.44
CA GLY A 23 -0.10 19.47 -18.96
C GLY A 23 0.92 18.32 -19.00
N ALA A 24 2.15 18.62 -18.59
CA ALA A 24 3.17 17.59 -18.44
C ALA A 24 3.00 16.87 -17.09
N HIS A 25 3.26 15.57 -17.10
CA HIS A 25 3.22 14.72 -15.92
C HIS A 25 4.32 13.67 -15.97
N THR A 26 4.52 12.96 -14.87
CA THR A 26 5.33 11.74 -14.79
C THR A 26 4.55 10.63 -14.09
N ILE A 27 5.00 9.39 -14.24
CA ILE A 27 4.70 8.30 -13.33
C ILE A 27 5.97 7.98 -12.55
N HIS A 28 5.96 8.28 -11.26
CA HIS A 28 6.98 7.82 -10.32
C HIS A 28 6.52 6.57 -9.60
N TRP A 29 7.37 5.55 -9.57
CA TRP A 29 7.10 4.23 -8.98
C TRP A 29 7.56 4.21 -7.52
N HIS A 30 6.83 4.88 -6.64
CA HIS A 30 7.26 5.13 -5.26
C HIS A 30 7.65 3.85 -4.50
N GLY A 31 8.93 3.78 -4.13
CA GLY A 31 9.57 2.65 -3.43
C GLY A 31 10.18 1.58 -4.34
N MET A 32 9.96 1.66 -5.65
CA MET A 32 10.72 0.90 -6.64
C MET A 32 11.94 1.73 -7.07
N GLU A 33 13.02 1.03 -7.44
CA GLU A 33 14.30 1.66 -7.79
C GLU A 33 14.70 1.31 -9.24
N PRO A 34 13.93 1.73 -10.26
CA PRO A 34 14.32 1.55 -11.66
C PRO A 34 15.47 2.50 -12.04
N ASP A 35 15.99 2.39 -13.26
CA ASP A 35 16.99 3.35 -13.72
C ASP A 35 16.40 4.77 -13.86
N PRO A 36 17.23 5.83 -13.84
CA PRO A 36 16.74 7.21 -13.83
C PRO A 36 15.79 7.58 -14.98
N ARG A 37 15.86 6.93 -16.16
CA ARG A 37 14.90 7.23 -17.24
C ARG A 37 13.52 6.66 -16.98
N ASN A 38 13.43 5.62 -16.15
CA ASN A 38 12.23 4.89 -15.83
C ASN A 38 11.69 5.15 -14.42
N ASP A 39 12.39 5.96 -13.63
CA ASP A 39 12.00 6.32 -12.26
C ASP A 39 10.89 7.37 -12.17
N GLY A 40 10.90 8.37 -13.05
CA GLY A 40 9.82 9.37 -13.13
C GLY A 40 9.84 10.48 -12.08
N VAL A 41 10.90 10.61 -11.28
CA VAL A 41 11.17 11.85 -10.52
C VAL A 41 11.63 12.92 -11.51
N GLY A 42 10.79 13.91 -11.81
CA GLY A 42 11.03 14.87 -12.91
C GLY A 42 12.37 15.61 -12.83
N HIS A 43 12.85 15.92 -11.62
CA HIS A 43 14.13 16.61 -11.39
C HIS A 43 15.38 15.75 -11.68
N THR A 44 15.27 14.43 -11.61
CA THR A 44 16.36 13.48 -11.91
C THR A 44 16.14 12.71 -13.21
N SER A 45 14.97 12.90 -13.84
CA SER A 45 14.56 12.30 -15.11
C SER A 45 14.10 13.38 -16.11
N PHE A 46 12.84 13.32 -16.58
CA PHE A 46 12.20 14.30 -17.46
C PHE A 46 10.69 14.25 -17.31
N GLU A 47 10.01 15.34 -17.64
CA GLU A 47 8.55 15.41 -17.68
C GLU A 47 8.03 14.85 -19.02
N ILE A 48 6.88 14.19 -18.98
CA ILE A 48 6.23 13.62 -20.16
C ILE A 48 5.12 14.59 -20.58
N GLY A 49 5.26 15.20 -21.76
CA GLY A 49 4.22 16.02 -22.38
C GLY A 49 3.44 15.32 -23.51
N GLU A 50 4.00 14.24 -24.06
CA GLU A 50 3.37 13.41 -25.09
C GLU A 50 3.32 11.95 -24.60
N THR A 51 3.79 10.98 -25.39
CA THR A 51 3.77 9.57 -25.01
C THR A 51 5.14 9.07 -24.62
N TYR A 52 5.24 8.36 -23.51
CA TYR A 52 6.45 7.66 -23.09
C TYR A 52 6.12 6.26 -22.57
N THR A 53 7.03 5.31 -22.79
CA THR A 53 6.91 3.95 -22.26
C THR A 53 7.98 3.70 -21.22
N TYR A 54 7.56 3.65 -19.96
CA TYR A 54 8.37 3.19 -18.84
C TYR A 54 8.66 1.69 -18.98
N GLN A 55 9.89 1.31 -18.65
CA GLN A 55 10.43 -0.03 -18.74
C GLN A 55 11.30 -0.34 -17.53
N TRP A 56 10.91 -1.34 -16.75
CA TRP A 56 11.72 -1.81 -15.63
C TRP A 56 11.41 -3.27 -15.33
N GLN A 57 12.27 -3.90 -14.52
CA GLN A 57 12.11 -5.28 -14.09
C GLN A 57 12.23 -5.33 -12.58
N ALA A 58 11.20 -5.83 -11.91
CA ALA A 58 11.22 -6.04 -10.47
C ALA A 58 12.28 -7.09 -10.10
N GLU A 59 13.14 -6.78 -9.13
CA GLU A 59 14.21 -7.68 -8.71
C GLU A 59 13.64 -9.01 -8.17
N LEU A 60 14.27 -10.12 -8.53
CA LEU A 60 13.91 -11.44 -8.02
C LEU A 60 14.30 -11.59 -6.54
N GLY A 61 13.34 -11.97 -5.70
CA GLY A 61 13.61 -12.33 -4.32
C GLY A 61 14.52 -13.55 -4.20
N ARG A 62 15.36 -13.55 -3.16
CA ARG A 62 16.19 -14.69 -2.78
C ARG A 62 15.79 -15.16 -1.38
N PRO A 63 15.45 -16.44 -1.17
CA PRO A 63 15.12 -16.94 0.15
C PRO A 63 16.23 -16.65 1.17
N GLY A 64 15.83 -16.15 2.33
CA GLY A 64 16.76 -15.80 3.40
C GLY A 64 17.69 -14.62 3.11
N ASP A 65 17.47 -13.83 2.05
CA ASP A 65 18.26 -12.62 1.80
C ASP A 65 17.40 -11.37 2.05
N PRO A 66 17.77 -10.49 3.00
CA PRO A 66 17.02 -9.28 3.28
C PRO A 66 17.25 -8.17 2.26
N ASN A 67 18.26 -8.30 1.39
CA ASN A 67 18.66 -7.23 0.47
C ASN A 67 18.10 -7.40 -0.94
N TYR A 68 17.57 -8.57 -1.27
CA TYR A 68 17.09 -8.90 -2.61
C TYR A 68 15.59 -9.15 -2.64
N GLY A 69 14.96 -8.69 -3.72
CA GLY A 69 13.56 -8.91 -3.99
C GLY A 69 12.75 -7.62 -3.94
N ALA A 70 11.68 -7.63 -4.73
CA ALA A 70 10.79 -6.51 -4.90
C ALA A 70 9.32 -6.90 -4.67
N ALA A 71 9.01 -8.14 -4.26
CA ALA A 71 7.66 -8.53 -3.90
C ALA A 71 7.13 -7.74 -2.70
N GLY A 72 5.99 -7.09 -2.88
CA GLY A 72 5.39 -6.24 -1.84
C GLY A 72 4.40 -5.21 -2.38
N THR A 73 3.99 -4.31 -1.50
CA THR A 73 3.08 -3.19 -1.80
C THR A 73 3.83 -1.87 -1.99
N TYR A 74 3.53 -1.24 -3.12
CA TYR A 74 4.03 0.05 -3.57
C TYR A 74 2.85 0.89 -4.08
N PHE A 75 3.16 2.08 -4.59
CA PHE A 75 2.20 2.87 -5.35
C PHE A 75 2.95 3.67 -6.40
N TYR A 76 2.22 4.24 -7.33
CA TYR A 76 2.75 5.15 -8.31
C TYR A 76 1.98 6.45 -8.29
N HIS A 77 2.64 7.57 -8.55
CA HIS A 77 2.01 8.89 -8.55
C HIS A 77 2.80 9.89 -9.39
N CYS A 78 2.24 11.07 -9.59
CA CYS A 78 2.93 12.13 -10.32
C CYS A 78 4.00 12.81 -9.46
N HIS A 79 5.15 13.11 -10.08
CA HIS A 79 6.27 13.80 -9.45
C HIS A 79 6.60 15.17 -10.07
N VAL A 80 5.66 15.74 -10.85
CA VAL A 80 5.75 17.11 -11.37
C VAL A 80 5.35 18.11 -10.29
N ASN A 81 4.08 18.14 -9.88
CA ASN A 81 3.62 18.88 -8.72
C ASN A 81 3.12 17.88 -7.66
N THR A 82 4.06 17.13 -7.06
CA THR A 82 3.77 15.93 -6.27
C THR A 82 2.64 16.12 -5.28
N VAL A 83 2.71 17.18 -4.47
CA VAL A 83 1.76 17.46 -3.41
C VAL A 83 0.37 17.69 -3.99
N LEU A 84 0.24 18.56 -5.00
CA LEU A 84 -1.05 18.90 -5.58
C LEU A 84 -1.63 17.75 -6.42
N HIS A 85 -0.83 17.16 -7.31
CA HIS A 85 -1.29 16.15 -8.26
C HIS A 85 -1.68 14.85 -7.55
N ALA A 86 -0.90 14.38 -6.57
CA ALA A 86 -1.29 13.22 -5.76
C ALA A 86 -2.57 13.51 -4.96
N GLN A 87 -2.69 14.70 -4.37
CA GLN A 87 -3.92 15.12 -3.68
C GLN A 87 -5.12 15.29 -4.62
N MET A 88 -4.93 15.58 -5.90
CA MET A 88 -6.01 15.56 -6.90
C MET A 88 -6.42 14.13 -7.33
N GLY A 89 -5.75 13.11 -6.80
CA GLY A 89 -6.03 11.70 -7.05
C GLY A 89 -5.12 11.05 -8.09
N MET A 90 -4.03 11.70 -8.51
CA MET A 90 -3.05 11.12 -9.45
C MET A 90 -2.08 10.16 -8.74
N PHE A 91 -2.65 9.09 -8.19
CA PHE A 91 -1.90 7.97 -7.64
C PHE A 91 -2.63 6.65 -7.95
N GLY A 92 -1.94 5.52 -7.91
CA GLY A 92 -2.54 4.19 -7.99
C GLY A 92 -1.67 3.16 -7.27
N ALA A 93 -2.27 2.05 -6.86
CA ALA A 93 -1.54 0.99 -6.16
C ALA A 93 -0.64 0.21 -7.14
N LEU A 94 0.52 -0.22 -6.67
CA LEU A 94 1.44 -1.10 -7.38
C LEU A 94 1.74 -2.30 -6.48
N VAL A 95 1.41 -3.50 -6.92
CA VAL A 95 1.68 -4.74 -6.18
C VAL A 95 2.62 -5.60 -6.99
N VAL A 96 3.78 -5.95 -6.44
CA VAL A 96 4.69 -6.89 -7.11
C VAL A 96 4.48 -8.27 -6.51
N ASP A 97 4.07 -9.23 -7.33
CA ASP A 97 3.95 -10.64 -6.90
C ASP A 97 5.32 -11.34 -6.97
N PRO A 98 5.66 -12.20 -5.98
CA PRO A 98 6.89 -12.97 -6.04
C PRO A 98 6.85 -14.04 -7.13
N THR A 99 8.03 -14.37 -7.67
CA THR A 99 8.17 -15.59 -8.47
C THR A 99 8.20 -16.82 -7.55
N VAL A 100 7.43 -17.86 -7.90
CA VAL A 100 7.41 -19.12 -7.14
C VAL A 100 8.79 -19.77 -7.16
N HIS A 101 9.35 -19.97 -5.97
CA HIS A 101 10.62 -20.66 -5.79
C HIS A 101 10.38 -22.18 -5.59
N PRO A 102 11.21 -23.07 -6.16
CA PRO A 102 11.03 -24.52 -6.01
C PRO A 102 10.99 -25.00 -4.55
N ASP A 103 11.82 -24.42 -3.69
CA ASP A 103 11.88 -24.76 -2.25
C ASP A 103 10.72 -24.15 -1.44
N TYR A 104 9.98 -23.21 -2.01
CA TYR A 104 8.85 -22.52 -1.38
C TYR A 104 7.62 -22.61 -2.28
N PRO A 105 7.10 -23.83 -2.52
CA PRO A 105 5.94 -24.02 -3.38
C PRO A 105 4.72 -23.28 -2.82
N VAL A 106 3.74 -23.06 -3.70
CA VAL A 106 2.50 -22.34 -3.37
C VAL A 106 1.31 -23.30 -3.44
N SER A 107 0.50 -23.31 -2.38
CA SER A 107 -0.73 -24.07 -2.28
C SER A 107 -1.79 -23.58 -3.30
N PRO A 108 -2.66 -24.46 -3.83
CA PRO A 108 -3.77 -24.03 -4.68
C PRO A 108 -4.64 -22.97 -3.98
N GLY A 109 -5.00 -21.90 -4.71
CA GLY A 109 -5.78 -20.78 -4.17
C GLY A 109 -4.99 -19.81 -3.29
N ALA A 110 -3.67 -19.96 -3.17
CA ALA A 110 -2.81 -19.09 -2.38
C ALA A 110 -1.79 -18.34 -3.24
N ARG A 111 -1.17 -17.32 -2.64
CA ARG A 111 0.09 -16.69 -3.07
C ARG A 111 0.98 -16.51 -1.85
N ARG A 112 2.28 -16.35 -2.06
CA ARG A 112 3.19 -15.88 -1.00
C ARG A 112 3.27 -14.36 -1.03
N ALA A 113 3.45 -13.75 0.14
CA ALA A 113 3.68 -12.31 0.24
C ALA A 113 5.02 -11.90 -0.38
N PHE A 114 6.04 -12.75 -0.24
CA PHE A 114 7.37 -12.65 -0.83
C PHE A 114 7.99 -14.05 -0.92
N VAL A 115 9.14 -14.21 -1.57
CA VAL A 115 9.67 -15.52 -2.04
C VAL A 115 9.60 -16.68 -1.04
N ASP A 116 10.00 -16.46 0.21
CA ASP A 116 9.99 -17.41 1.34
C ASP A 116 9.04 -16.97 2.47
N GLY A 117 8.18 -15.99 2.18
CA GLY A 117 7.21 -15.43 3.10
C GLY A 117 5.96 -16.29 3.29
N PRO A 118 5.07 -15.89 4.20
CA PRO A 118 3.84 -16.61 4.47
C PRO A 118 2.93 -16.63 3.23
N GLU A 119 2.15 -17.70 3.12
CA GLU A 119 1.06 -17.80 2.15
C GLU A 119 -0.18 -17.05 2.65
N TYR A 120 -0.90 -16.43 1.72
CA TYR A 120 -2.22 -15.83 1.96
C TYR A 120 -3.24 -16.34 0.94
N ASP A 121 -4.52 -16.26 1.30
CA ASP A 121 -5.65 -16.64 0.44
C ASP A 121 -5.95 -15.52 -0.57
N ILE A 122 -5.83 -15.83 -1.86
CA ILE A 122 -6.04 -14.85 -2.93
C ILE A 122 -7.47 -14.31 -2.94
N ALA A 123 -8.45 -15.08 -2.47
CA ALA A 123 -9.86 -14.71 -2.50
C ALA A 123 -10.23 -13.67 -1.44
N THR A 124 -9.35 -13.44 -0.45
CA THR A 124 -9.59 -12.48 0.64
C THR A 124 -8.58 -11.35 0.68
N GLU A 125 -7.56 -11.37 -0.19
CA GLU A 125 -6.57 -10.30 -0.31
C GLU A 125 -7.26 -8.95 -0.48
N CYS A 126 -6.91 -7.99 0.37
CA CYS A 126 -7.57 -6.69 0.45
C CYS A 126 -6.52 -5.59 0.43
N ILE A 127 -6.83 -4.48 -0.24
CA ILE A 127 -6.09 -3.22 -0.12
C ILE A 127 -6.93 -2.18 0.61
N LEU A 128 -6.29 -1.36 1.44
CA LEU A 128 -6.90 -0.23 2.14
C LEU A 128 -6.01 0.99 1.97
N VAL A 129 -6.62 2.09 1.53
CA VAL A 129 -5.93 3.36 1.27
C VAL A 129 -6.63 4.49 2.00
N PRO A 130 -6.14 4.95 3.17
CA PRO A 130 -6.68 6.16 3.79
C PRO A 130 -6.36 7.36 2.90
N TYR A 131 -7.36 8.17 2.60
CA TYR A 131 -7.27 9.32 1.70
C TYR A 131 -8.15 10.46 2.21
N SER A 132 -7.66 11.69 2.08
CA SER A 132 -8.37 12.88 2.54
C SER A 132 -8.29 13.97 1.48
N VAL A 133 -9.33 14.79 1.36
CA VAL A 133 -9.43 15.82 0.32
C VAL A 133 -9.66 17.19 0.94
N ASP A 134 -8.81 18.13 0.54
CA ASP A 134 -9.01 19.57 0.73
C ASP A 134 -9.54 20.17 -0.58
N ALA A 135 -10.83 20.50 -0.59
CA ALA A 135 -11.51 20.99 -1.80
C ALA A 135 -10.88 22.27 -2.37
N ARG A 136 -10.20 23.09 -1.55
CA ARG A 136 -9.56 24.34 -2.00
C ARG A 136 -8.42 24.06 -2.97
N TRP A 137 -7.70 22.95 -2.77
CA TRP A 137 -6.59 22.57 -3.64
C TRP A 137 -7.11 22.07 -4.99
N HIS A 138 -8.36 21.59 -5.07
CA HIS A 138 -8.96 21.10 -6.32
C HIS A 138 -9.41 22.24 -7.26
N GLU A 139 -9.34 23.50 -6.82
CA GLU A 139 -9.56 24.69 -7.63
C GLU A 139 -8.24 25.28 -8.17
N MET A 140 -7.09 24.77 -7.74
CA MET A 140 -5.78 25.27 -8.14
C MET A 140 -5.42 24.88 -9.58
N ASP A 141 -4.61 25.73 -10.21
CA ASP A 141 -4.05 25.43 -11.52
C ASP A 141 -3.06 24.26 -11.47
N HIS A 142 -2.88 23.56 -12.59
CA HIS A 142 -1.95 22.42 -12.72
C HIS A 142 -0.54 22.75 -12.24
N ALA A 143 -0.04 23.96 -12.52
CA ALA A 143 1.30 24.40 -12.21
C ALA A 143 1.42 25.24 -10.92
N ALA A 144 0.37 25.28 -10.09
CA ALA A 144 0.36 26.13 -8.90
C ALA A 144 1.53 25.84 -7.96
N GLY A 145 2.38 26.84 -7.71
CA GLY A 145 3.54 26.76 -6.82
C GLY A 145 4.79 26.11 -7.42
N LEU A 146 4.76 25.68 -8.69
CA LEU A 146 5.91 25.02 -9.32
C LEU A 146 7.13 25.94 -9.51
N SER A 147 6.93 27.26 -9.61
CA SER A 147 8.04 28.21 -9.75
C SER A 147 8.49 28.79 -8.40
N GLY A 148 8.10 28.15 -7.30
CA GLY A 148 8.44 28.57 -5.94
C GLY A 148 7.49 29.62 -5.35
N GLU A 149 6.33 29.85 -5.96
CA GLU A 149 5.29 30.70 -5.39
C GLU A 149 4.67 30.05 -4.15
N ASP A 150 4.43 30.85 -3.10
CA ASP A 150 3.61 30.42 -1.98
C ASP A 150 2.13 30.46 -2.36
N VAL A 151 1.62 29.32 -2.81
CA VAL A 151 0.19 29.13 -3.14
C VAL A 151 -0.57 28.41 -2.01
N GLY A 152 0.05 28.24 -0.84
CA GLY A 152 -0.57 27.61 0.32
C GLY A 152 -0.59 26.08 0.31
N LEU A 153 0.28 25.40 -0.45
CA LEU A 153 0.42 23.93 -0.42
C LEU A 153 1.01 23.40 0.90
N ASN A 154 1.45 24.28 1.79
CA ASN A 154 1.82 23.97 3.17
C ASN A 154 0.61 23.97 4.14
N ARG A 155 -0.57 24.41 3.69
CA ARG A 155 -1.81 24.48 4.49
C ARG A 155 -2.84 23.50 3.95
N PHE A 156 -2.84 22.29 4.49
CA PHE A 156 -3.80 21.25 4.15
C PHE A 156 -4.90 21.15 5.22
N GLU A 157 -6.14 21.48 4.86
CA GLU A 157 -7.31 21.50 5.77
C GLU A 157 -8.45 20.64 5.20
N PRO A 158 -8.27 19.31 5.19
CA PRO A 158 -9.20 18.40 4.53
C PRO A 158 -10.59 18.45 5.15
N LYS A 159 -11.61 18.33 4.29
CA LYS A 159 -13.04 18.25 4.70
C LYS A 159 -13.68 16.92 4.39
N HIS A 160 -13.02 16.10 3.58
CA HIS A 160 -13.52 14.78 3.19
C HIS A 160 -12.47 13.72 3.50
N PHE A 161 -12.92 12.59 4.07
CA PHE A 161 -12.06 11.51 4.53
C PHE A 161 -12.64 10.17 4.09
N TYR A 162 -11.81 9.39 3.41
CA TYR A 162 -12.17 8.16 2.73
C TYR A 162 -11.21 7.04 3.13
N LEU A 163 -11.75 5.84 3.27
CA LEU A 163 -10.95 4.61 3.21
C LEU A 163 -11.22 4.02 1.84
N LEU A 164 -10.32 4.24 0.89
CA LEU A 164 -10.41 3.61 -0.41
C LEU A 164 -9.91 2.17 -0.31
N GLY A 165 -10.19 1.36 -1.32
CA GLY A 165 -9.76 -0.04 -1.32
C GLY A 165 -10.92 -1.02 -1.12
N GLY A 166 -10.56 -2.30 -1.04
CA GLY A 166 -11.47 -3.43 -1.13
C GLY A 166 -10.73 -4.73 -1.42
N ASN A 167 -11.51 -5.78 -1.68
CA ASN A 167 -10.98 -7.08 -2.08
C ASN A 167 -10.37 -6.97 -3.49
N LEU A 168 -9.16 -7.51 -3.69
CA LEU A 168 -8.46 -7.45 -4.97
C LEU A 168 -8.89 -8.55 -5.95
N ALA A 169 -9.47 -9.65 -5.47
CA ALA A 169 -10.06 -10.70 -6.32
C ALA A 169 -11.45 -10.32 -6.83
N ASP A 170 -12.18 -9.51 -6.09
CA ASP A 170 -13.48 -8.96 -6.47
C ASP A 170 -13.55 -7.47 -6.09
N PRO A 171 -13.01 -6.57 -6.94
CA PRO A 171 -13.00 -5.14 -6.66
C PRO A 171 -14.40 -4.50 -6.66
N GLY A 172 -15.44 -5.26 -7.06
CA GLY A 172 -16.79 -4.77 -7.25
C GLY A 172 -16.96 -3.91 -8.52
N ASP A 173 -18.12 -3.27 -8.65
CA ASP A 173 -18.40 -2.29 -9.69
C ASP A 173 -17.65 -0.98 -9.40
N THR A 174 -16.61 -0.71 -10.18
CA THR A 174 -15.75 0.47 -10.06
C THR A 174 -16.15 1.61 -11.00
N ASP A 175 -17.27 1.48 -11.73
CA ASP A 175 -17.68 2.47 -12.72
C ASP A 175 -18.15 3.77 -12.03
N ASP A 176 -17.36 4.84 -12.21
CA ASP A 176 -17.58 6.22 -11.76
C ASP A 176 -17.88 6.47 -10.26
N ARG A 177 -17.66 5.49 -9.37
CA ARG A 177 -17.90 5.64 -7.92
C ARG A 177 -16.60 5.66 -7.12
N VAL A 178 -16.58 6.48 -6.08
CA VAL A 178 -15.52 6.43 -5.06
C VAL A 178 -15.54 5.06 -4.40
N TRP A 179 -14.54 4.24 -4.73
CA TRP A 179 -14.28 2.97 -4.06
C TRP A 179 -14.07 3.25 -2.59
N SER A 180 -15.07 2.96 -1.75
CA SER A 180 -15.01 3.18 -0.31
C SER A 180 -15.15 1.83 0.37
N LEU A 181 -14.08 1.41 1.04
CA LEU A 181 -14.03 0.19 1.81
C LEU A 181 -15.08 0.22 2.92
N SER A 182 -15.96 -0.77 2.92
CA SER A 182 -17.06 -0.88 3.89
C SER A 182 -16.95 -2.11 4.80
N THR A 183 -16.16 -3.10 4.42
CA THR A 183 -15.91 -4.32 5.19
C THR A 183 -14.61 -4.97 4.73
N ILE A 184 -13.94 -5.67 5.63
CA ILE A 184 -12.80 -6.55 5.34
C ILE A 184 -13.24 -7.98 5.68
N GLN A 185 -12.95 -8.94 4.81
CA GLN A 185 -13.08 -10.36 5.13
C GLN A 185 -11.76 -10.86 5.70
N ALA A 186 -11.78 -11.71 6.71
CA ALA A 186 -10.59 -12.33 7.26
C ALA A 186 -10.81 -13.83 7.48
N ASN A 187 -9.85 -14.66 7.09
CA ASN A 187 -9.89 -16.09 7.38
C ASN A 187 -9.36 -16.37 8.80
N VAL A 188 -10.06 -17.24 9.56
CA VAL A 188 -9.63 -17.69 10.90
C VAL A 188 -8.43 -18.63 10.80
N VAL A 189 -7.48 -18.49 11.73
CA VAL A 189 -6.27 -19.34 11.82
C VAL A 189 -6.12 -19.92 13.24
N PRO A 190 -5.80 -21.24 13.40
CA PRO A 190 -5.62 -22.23 12.34
C PRO A 190 -6.96 -22.68 11.74
N GLY A 191 -7.05 -22.66 10.41
CA GLY A 191 -8.21 -23.08 9.63
C GLY A 191 -7.80 -23.76 8.33
N GLU A 192 -8.78 -24.22 7.53
CA GLU A 192 -8.51 -24.83 6.22
C GLU A 192 -8.00 -23.82 5.19
N ARG A 193 -8.36 -22.54 5.35
CA ARG A 193 -7.95 -21.45 4.48
C ARG A 193 -6.64 -20.82 4.94
N LYS A 194 -5.92 -20.24 4.00
CA LYS A 194 -4.75 -19.41 4.31
C LYS A 194 -5.20 -18.08 4.91
N PRO A 195 -4.39 -17.44 5.77
CA PRO A 195 -4.75 -16.14 6.33
C PRO A 195 -4.92 -15.06 5.25
N THR A 196 -5.57 -13.98 5.64
CA THR A 196 -5.88 -12.87 4.73
C THR A 196 -4.76 -11.84 4.74
N LEU A 197 -4.30 -11.44 3.55
CA LEU A 197 -3.36 -10.33 3.40
C LEU A 197 -4.10 -9.00 3.25
N LEU A 198 -3.87 -8.08 4.19
CA LEU A 198 -4.28 -6.68 4.12
C LEU A 198 -3.09 -5.82 3.71
N ARG A 199 -3.18 -5.21 2.54
CA ARG A 199 -2.22 -4.23 2.02
C ARG A 199 -2.69 -2.83 2.41
N ILE A 200 -1.83 -2.05 3.03
CA ILE A 200 -2.13 -0.70 3.50
C ILE A 200 -1.23 0.28 2.75
N LEU A 201 -1.83 1.33 2.19
CA LEU A 201 -1.12 2.42 1.53
C LEU A 201 -1.62 3.76 2.08
N ASN A 202 -0.73 4.56 2.67
CA ASN A 202 -1.07 5.93 3.02
C ASN A 202 -0.95 6.86 1.80
N ALA A 203 -2.06 7.13 1.12
CA ALA A 203 -2.11 8.11 0.03
C ALA A 203 -2.55 9.52 0.49
N ASN A 204 -2.54 9.80 1.79
CA ASN A 204 -2.88 11.12 2.33
C ASN A 204 -1.66 11.89 2.81
N TYR A 205 -1.89 13.17 3.12
CA TYR A 205 -0.88 14.08 3.64
C TYR A 205 -0.74 13.99 5.17
N LEU A 206 -1.64 13.27 5.85
CA LEU A 206 -1.73 13.20 7.30
C LEU A 206 -1.06 11.91 7.84
N PRO A 207 -0.53 11.94 9.07
CA PRO A 207 -0.29 10.73 9.82
C PRO A 207 -1.61 10.03 10.15
N ASN A 208 -1.57 8.69 10.16
CA ASN A 208 -2.72 7.86 10.51
C ASN A 208 -2.38 6.96 11.70
N ARG A 209 -3.40 6.68 12.52
CA ARG A 209 -3.40 5.58 13.48
C ARG A 209 -4.50 4.59 13.17
N MET A 210 -4.13 3.32 13.14
CA MET A 210 -5.03 2.20 12.88
C MET A 210 -5.08 1.27 14.08
N TYR A 211 -6.28 1.03 14.59
CA TYR A 211 -6.52 0.14 15.73
C TYR A 211 -7.31 -1.07 15.26
N PHE A 212 -6.83 -2.25 15.60
CA PHE A 212 -7.54 -3.51 15.47
C PHE A 212 -8.16 -3.84 16.82
N THR A 213 -9.48 -4.00 16.86
CA THR A 213 -10.21 -4.29 18.10
C THR A 213 -11.17 -5.47 17.93
N ASP A 214 -11.58 -6.08 19.04
CA ASP A 214 -12.76 -6.95 19.06
C ASP A 214 -14.05 -6.13 18.90
N ALA A 215 -15.21 -6.81 18.93
CA ALA A 215 -16.52 -6.18 18.81
C ALA A 215 -16.87 -5.27 20.00
N GLU A 216 -16.24 -5.49 21.16
CA GLU A 216 -16.38 -4.71 22.38
C GLU A 216 -15.44 -3.48 22.42
N GLY A 217 -14.52 -3.36 21.44
CA GLY A 217 -13.57 -2.26 21.32
C GLY A 217 -12.26 -2.47 22.08
N ASN A 218 -12.00 -3.67 22.62
CA ASN A 218 -10.71 -3.98 23.24
C ASN A 218 -9.64 -4.26 22.17
N PRO A 219 -8.37 -3.89 22.40
CA PRO A 219 -7.29 -4.17 21.45
C PRO A 219 -7.18 -5.66 21.12
N ALA A 220 -7.17 -5.99 19.83
CA ALA A 220 -7.06 -7.36 19.33
C ALA A 220 -5.76 -7.51 18.53
N GLN A 221 -4.84 -8.36 19.00
CA GLN A 221 -3.56 -8.65 18.33
C GLN A 221 -3.75 -9.63 17.17
N ILE A 222 -4.48 -9.21 16.14
CA ILE A 222 -4.83 -10.03 14.97
C ILE A 222 -4.08 -9.63 13.70
N ALA A 223 -3.19 -8.63 13.79
CA ALA A 223 -2.46 -8.09 12.66
C ALA A 223 -0.96 -8.38 12.82
N GLU A 224 -0.41 -9.29 12.03
CA GLU A 224 1.03 -9.50 11.93
C GLU A 224 1.59 -8.61 10.82
N ILE A 225 2.54 -7.73 11.16
CA ILE A 225 3.23 -6.92 10.16
C ILE A 225 4.32 -7.76 9.51
N ILE A 226 4.21 -8.01 8.20
CA ILE A 226 5.15 -8.88 7.47
C ILE A 226 6.07 -8.12 6.51
N ALA A 227 5.69 -6.91 6.08
CA ALA A 227 6.54 -6.03 5.30
C ALA A 227 6.19 -4.56 5.55
N HIS A 228 7.17 -3.69 5.31
CA HIS A 228 7.03 -2.23 5.29
C HIS A 228 7.66 -1.70 4.01
N ASP A 229 6.95 -0.83 3.30
CA ASP A 229 7.47 -0.14 2.11
C ASP A 229 8.00 -1.09 1.01
N GLY A 230 7.34 -2.24 0.85
CA GLY A 230 7.71 -3.26 -0.12
C GLY A 230 8.92 -4.11 0.30
N ARG A 231 9.37 -4.00 1.56
CA ARG A 231 10.49 -4.77 2.11
C ARG A 231 10.04 -5.68 3.25
N PRO A 232 10.24 -7.01 3.14
CA PRO A 232 9.88 -7.96 4.19
C PRO A 232 10.61 -7.72 5.52
N PHE A 233 9.91 -7.91 6.63
CA PHE A 233 10.53 -7.99 7.95
C PHE A 233 11.20 -9.35 8.16
N ARG A 234 12.51 -9.32 8.42
CA ARG A 234 13.35 -10.51 8.58
C ARG A 234 14.24 -10.42 9.81
N ASP A 235 14.62 -11.58 10.34
CA ASP A 235 15.67 -11.72 11.35
C ASP A 235 17.06 -11.54 10.73
N THR A 236 17.71 -10.41 11.01
CA THR A 236 19.08 -10.12 10.58
C THR A 236 20.07 -10.12 11.74
N SER A 237 19.68 -10.66 12.90
CA SER A 237 20.47 -10.62 14.14
C SER A 237 21.76 -11.44 14.07
N VAL A 238 21.83 -12.41 13.15
CA VAL A 238 23.01 -13.27 12.93
C VAL A 238 23.62 -12.95 11.56
N PRO A 239 24.80 -12.31 11.50
CA PRO A 239 25.46 -12.03 10.22
C PRO A 239 25.91 -13.29 9.48
N GLY A 240 25.76 -13.29 8.15
CA GLY A 240 26.30 -14.34 7.28
C GLY A 240 25.48 -15.64 7.22
N VAL A 241 24.33 -15.69 7.88
CA VAL A 241 23.36 -16.79 7.75
C VAL A 241 22.08 -16.30 7.05
N PRO A 242 21.26 -17.21 6.47
CA PRO A 242 19.96 -16.84 5.93
C PRO A 242 19.11 -16.10 6.97
N SER A 243 18.47 -15.01 6.55
CA SER A 243 17.57 -14.17 7.35
C SER A 243 16.12 -14.60 7.17
N PRO A 244 15.58 -15.48 8.03
CA PRO A 244 14.19 -15.92 7.93
C PRO A 244 13.21 -14.77 8.20
N PRO A 245 11.95 -14.87 7.76
CA PRO A 245 10.87 -13.99 8.23
C PRO A 245 10.77 -14.00 9.76
N CYS A 246 10.38 -12.87 10.37
CA CYS A 246 10.28 -12.76 11.84
C CYS A 246 9.37 -13.83 12.49
N SER A 247 8.26 -14.19 11.84
CA SER A 247 7.39 -15.29 12.31
C SER A 247 8.08 -16.65 12.27
N ALA A 248 8.85 -16.94 11.22
CA ALA A 248 9.63 -18.17 11.12
C ALA A 248 10.80 -18.21 12.13
N ALA A 249 11.30 -17.05 12.55
CA ALA A 249 12.28 -16.91 13.62
C ALA A 249 11.67 -17.02 15.04
N GLY A 250 10.34 -17.15 15.16
CA GLY A 250 9.64 -17.38 16.42
C GLY A 250 9.18 -16.11 17.15
N TYR A 251 9.25 -14.95 16.51
CA TYR A 251 8.79 -13.68 17.07
C TYR A 251 7.94 -12.89 16.04
N PRO A 252 6.72 -13.36 15.74
CA PRO A 252 5.84 -12.66 14.80
C PRO A 252 5.57 -11.23 15.30
N LEU A 253 5.56 -10.26 14.37
CA LEU A 253 5.31 -8.84 14.68
C LEU A 253 3.80 -8.58 14.82
N LEU A 254 3.16 -9.25 15.78
CA LEU A 254 1.74 -9.11 16.07
C LEU A 254 1.44 -7.80 16.78
N THR A 255 0.45 -7.07 16.28
CA THR A 255 0.01 -5.81 16.83
C THR A 255 -1.51 -5.66 16.81
N SER A 256 -2.01 -4.75 17.62
CA SER A 256 -3.37 -4.20 17.56
C SER A 256 -3.37 -2.73 17.14
N LEU A 257 -2.20 -2.15 16.87
CA LEU A 257 -2.01 -0.74 16.57
C LEU A 257 -0.93 -0.57 15.51
N LEU A 258 -1.22 0.26 14.52
CA LEU A 258 -0.26 0.71 13.51
C LEU A 258 -0.32 2.24 13.45
N SER A 259 0.84 2.90 13.42
CA SER A 259 0.95 4.35 13.19
C SER A 259 1.94 4.58 12.06
N PHE A 260 1.55 5.43 11.12
CA PHE A 260 2.29 5.60 9.87
C PHE A 260 1.96 6.92 9.18
N GLY A 261 2.98 7.48 8.54
CA GLY A 261 2.98 8.75 7.86
C GLY A 261 2.61 8.65 6.38
N ALA A 262 2.58 9.80 5.73
CA ALA A 262 2.30 9.93 4.30
C ALA A 262 3.24 9.04 3.49
N ALA A 263 2.69 8.39 2.46
CA ALA A 263 3.40 7.50 1.54
C ALA A 263 4.02 6.21 2.14
N GLU A 264 3.83 5.92 3.44
CA GLU A 264 4.20 4.62 4.02
C GLU A 264 3.18 3.52 3.63
N ARG A 265 3.69 2.30 3.48
CA ARG A 265 2.93 1.10 3.09
C ARG A 265 3.23 -0.05 4.01
N TYR A 266 2.21 -0.84 4.34
CA TYR A 266 2.38 -2.05 5.13
C TYR A 266 1.68 -3.23 4.47
N ASP A 267 2.34 -4.39 4.53
CA ASP A 267 1.69 -5.67 4.30
C ASP A 267 1.43 -6.32 5.66
N VAL A 268 0.16 -6.58 5.94
CA VAL A 268 -0.33 -7.08 7.22
C VAL A 268 -1.06 -8.39 7.01
N MET A 269 -0.61 -9.46 7.66
CA MET A 269 -1.34 -10.71 7.70
C MET A 269 -2.38 -10.67 8.82
N LEU A 270 -3.65 -10.85 8.47
CA LEU A 270 -4.75 -10.94 9.42
C LEU A 270 -4.91 -12.39 9.91
N THR A 271 -4.81 -12.58 11.22
CA THR A 271 -4.83 -13.89 11.90
C THR A 271 -5.82 -13.90 13.07
N PRO A 272 -7.12 -13.63 12.85
CA PRO A 272 -8.10 -13.68 13.92
C PRO A 272 -8.18 -15.09 14.54
N PRO A 273 -8.16 -15.22 15.88
CA PRO A 273 -8.12 -16.52 16.56
C PRO A 273 -9.44 -17.29 16.53
N SER A 274 -10.55 -16.61 16.25
CA SER A 274 -11.88 -17.21 16.17
C SER A 274 -12.76 -16.44 15.20
N ALA A 275 -13.75 -17.14 14.64
CA ALA A 275 -14.78 -16.52 13.82
C ALA A 275 -15.56 -15.48 14.63
N GLY A 276 -16.01 -14.42 13.97
CA GLY A 276 -16.72 -13.33 14.62
C GLY A 276 -16.46 -11.98 13.98
N ARG A 277 -16.82 -10.92 14.71
CA ARG A 277 -16.64 -9.54 14.28
C ARG A 277 -15.47 -8.92 15.03
N TYR A 278 -14.54 -8.36 14.27
CA TYR A 278 -13.50 -7.45 14.74
C TYR A 278 -13.71 -6.10 14.05
N GLU A 279 -12.99 -5.08 14.48
CA GLU A 279 -13.08 -3.75 13.88
C GLU A 279 -11.69 -3.19 13.58
N LEU A 280 -11.57 -2.51 12.43
CA LEU A 280 -10.45 -1.66 12.10
C LEU A 280 -10.90 -0.21 12.21
N ARG A 281 -10.37 0.51 13.18
CA ARG A 281 -10.57 1.96 13.33
C ARG A 281 -9.37 2.70 12.77
N VAL A 282 -9.62 3.66 11.89
CA VAL A 282 -8.61 4.56 11.31
C VAL A 282 -8.88 5.98 11.80
N GLU A 283 -7.86 6.62 12.34
CA GLU A 283 -7.84 8.01 12.80
C GLU A 283 -6.83 8.80 11.97
N TRP A 284 -7.27 9.93 11.41
CA TRP A 284 -6.42 10.91 10.75
C TRP A 284 -6.02 11.97 11.77
N GLU A 285 -4.72 12.19 11.94
CA GLU A 285 -4.18 13.11 12.94
C GLU A 285 -3.61 14.37 12.27
N ASP A 286 -3.82 15.53 12.87
CA ASP A 286 -3.11 16.75 12.52
C ASP A 286 -1.62 16.58 12.82
N TRP A 287 -0.74 16.84 11.85
CA TRP A 287 0.68 16.51 11.96
C TRP A 287 1.46 17.37 12.97
N ILE A 288 0.88 18.49 13.44
CA ILE A 288 1.50 19.36 14.45
C ILE A 288 0.91 19.10 15.83
N THR A 289 -0.40 19.15 15.93
CA THR A 289 -1.13 19.13 17.21
C THR A 289 -1.46 17.72 17.69
N GLY A 290 -1.51 16.74 16.77
CA GLY A 290 -2.00 15.40 17.05
C GLY A 290 -3.52 15.32 17.27
N GLU A 291 -4.26 16.40 16.96
CA GLU A 291 -5.73 16.38 17.01
C GLU A 291 -6.29 15.37 16.00
N ILE A 292 -7.29 14.59 16.40
CA ILE A 292 -7.99 13.69 15.49
C ILE A 292 -8.91 14.50 14.60
N LEU A 293 -8.54 14.66 13.33
CA LEU A 293 -9.31 15.40 12.33
C LEU A 293 -10.50 14.61 11.80
N ALA A 294 -10.36 13.28 11.74
CA ALA A 294 -11.44 12.38 11.34
C ALA A 294 -11.22 10.97 11.89
N LYS A 295 -12.30 10.20 11.95
CA LYS A 295 -12.31 8.80 12.32
C LYS A 295 -13.25 8.01 11.43
N ARG A 296 -12.80 6.82 11.00
CA ARG A 296 -13.61 5.82 10.29
C ARG A 296 -13.40 4.46 10.95
N THR A 297 -14.45 3.65 11.00
CA THR A 297 -14.36 2.27 11.48
C THR A 297 -14.97 1.36 10.44
N VAL A 298 -14.26 0.29 10.07
CA VAL A 298 -14.74 -0.76 9.16
C VAL A 298 -14.73 -2.10 9.90
N PRO A 299 -15.80 -2.92 9.76
CA PRO A 299 -15.80 -4.27 10.29
C PRO A 299 -14.79 -5.16 9.57
N ILE A 300 -14.11 -6.00 10.34
CA ILE A 300 -13.40 -7.18 9.86
C ILE A 300 -14.28 -8.39 10.23
N ILE A 301 -14.77 -9.11 9.23
CA ILE A 301 -15.61 -10.30 9.41
C ILE A 301 -14.71 -11.53 9.30
N ALA A 302 -14.48 -12.19 10.44
CA ALA A 302 -13.64 -13.38 10.53
C ALA A 302 -14.49 -14.64 10.32
N THR A 303 -14.13 -15.47 9.34
CA THR A 303 -14.81 -16.74 9.00
C THR A 303 -13.85 -17.91 8.85
#